data_AF-A0A7V1BTJ1-F1
#
_entry.id   AF-A0A7V1BTJ1-F1
#
_cell.length_a   1.000
_cell.length_b   1.000
_cell.length_c   1.000
_cell.angle_alpha   90.00
_cell.angle_beta   90.00
_cell.angle_gamma   90.00
#
_symmetry.space_group_name_H-M   'P 1'
#
loop_
_entity.id
_entity.type
_entity.pdbx_description
1 polymer ?
#
loop_
_entity_poly.entity_id
_entity_poly.type
_entity_poly.pdbx_seq_one_letter_code
_entity_poly.pdbx_strand_id
1 'polypeptide(L)'
;MFIERKIYPKLISHLQKRQITVITGMRRTGKTTLLRELLRTVQLSNKIYIDLERMDNRQIFMEANYENVVRALNQRGISFKEKAIIAVDE
;
A
#
# COMPACT_ATOMS: atom_id res chain seq x y z
N MET A 1 -5.69 20.62 4.73
CA MET A 1 -4.47 21.06 4.03
C MET A 1 -3.41 19.97 4.23
N PHE A 2 -2.88 19.40 3.14
CA PHE A 2 -1.76 18.46 3.22
C PHE A 2 -0.46 19.25 3.26
N ILE A 3 0.41 18.94 4.23
CA ILE A 3 1.76 19.52 4.31
C ILE A 3 2.71 18.48 3.75
N GLU A 4 3.36 18.83 2.63
CA GLU A 4 4.27 17.92 1.94
C GLU A 4 5.47 17.57 2.82
N ARG A 5 5.72 16.27 3.00
CA ARG A 5 6.88 15.80 3.76
C ARG A 5 8.11 15.77 2.87
N LYS A 6 9.30 16.03 3.42
CA LYS A 6 10.59 15.97 2.69
C LYS A 6 10.84 14.66 1.94
N ILE A 7 10.24 13.55 2.40
CA ILE A 7 10.36 12.23 1.76
C ILE A 7 9.37 12.02 0.61
N TYR A 8 8.34 12.85 0.47
CA TYR A 8 7.26 12.65 -0.50
C TYR A 8 7.74 12.59 -1.96
N PRO A 9 8.62 13.51 -2.45
CA PRO A 9 9.16 13.40 -3.80
C PRO A 9 9.96 12.12 -4.04
N LYS A 10 10.66 11.63 -3.01
CA LYS A 10 11.41 10.35 -3.07
C LYS A 10 10.47 9.15 -3.14
N LEU A 11 9.34 9.20 -2.43
CA LEU A 11 8.32 8.15 -2.50
C LEU A 11 7.69 8.11 -3.89
N ILE A 12 7.35 9.27 -4.48
CA ILE A 12 6.81 9.34 -5.85
C ILE A 12 7.79 8.74 -6.86
N SER A 13 9.06 9.13 -6.82
CA SER A 13 10.06 8.58 -7.76
C SER A 13 10.29 7.08 -7.56
N HIS A 14 10.13 6.57 -6.34
CA HIS A 14 10.25 5.15 -6.05
C HIS A 14 9.08 4.30 -6.57
N LEU A 15 7.90 4.88 -6.85
CA LEU A 15 6.75 4.13 -7.36
C LEU A 15 7.01 3.42 -8.70
N GLN A 16 8.04 3.82 -9.45
CA GLN A 16 8.44 3.16 -10.70
C GLN A 16 9.33 1.94 -10.48
N LYS A 17 9.81 1.72 -9.25
CA LYS A 17 10.71 0.64 -8.88
C LYS A 17 9.92 -0.57 -8.38
N ARG A 18 10.46 -1.77 -8.58
CA ARG A 18 9.85 -3.03 -8.11
C ARG A 18 10.10 -3.30 -6.62
N GLN A 19 11.12 -2.67 -6.05
CA GLN A 19 11.47 -2.82 -4.64
C GLN A 19 10.33 -2.31 -3.75
N ILE A 20 10.18 -2.94 -2.58
CA ILE A 20 9.22 -2.53 -1.56
C ILE A 20 9.71 -1.26 -0.87
N THR A 21 8.80 -0.33 -0.58
CA THR A 21 9.07 0.82 0.26
C THR A 21 8.47 0.59 1.64
N VAL A 22 9.28 0.73 2.69
CA VAL A 22 8.83 0.69 4.08
C VAL A 22 8.88 2.11 4.66
N ILE A 23 7.74 2.63 5.12
CA ILE A 23 7.66 3.94 5.77
C ILE A 23 7.63 3.74 7.28
N THR A 24 8.76 3.98 7.94
CA THR A 24 8.88 3.85 9.40
C THR A 24 8.72 5.20 10.10
N GLY A 25 8.52 5.15 11.42
CA GLY A 25 8.46 6.34 12.28
C GLY A 25 7.49 6.18 13.44
N MET A 26 7.53 7.11 14.39
CA MET A 26 6.69 7.06 15.59
C MET A 26 5.18 7.09 15.27
N ARG A 27 4.35 6.63 16.20
CA ARG A 27 2.89 6.75 16.12
C ARG A 27 2.49 8.22 15.97
N ARG A 28 1.39 8.49 15.27
CA ARG A 28 0.82 9.86 15.06
C ARG A 28 1.74 10.85 14.33
N THR A 29 2.74 10.38 13.59
CA THR A 29 3.60 11.23 12.75
C THR A 29 3.06 11.47 11.33
N GLY A 30 1.82 11.07 11.03
CA GLY A 30 1.20 11.28 9.71
C GLY A 30 1.62 10.30 8.62
N LYS A 31 2.05 9.08 8.99
CA LYS A 31 2.42 8.02 8.03
C LYS A 31 1.22 7.59 7.17
N THR A 32 0.08 7.30 7.79
CA THR A 32 -1.19 7.00 7.12
C THR A 32 -1.61 8.09 6.15
N THR A 33 -1.53 9.36 6.57
CA THR A 33 -1.85 10.51 5.69
C THR A 33 -0.95 10.53 4.46
N LEU A 34 0.36 10.35 4.64
CA LEU A 34 1.32 10.31 3.54
C LEU A 34 1.04 9.18 2.55
N LEU A 35 0.75 7.97 3.07
CA LEU A 35 0.47 6.79 2.25
C LEU A 35 -0.82 6.96 1.43
N ARG A 36 -1.87 7.51 2.05
CA ARG A 36 -3.14 7.81 1.37
C ARG A 36 -2.96 8.86 0.26
N GLU A 37 -2.23 9.95 0.53
CA GLU A 37 -1.96 10.97 -0.49
C GLU A 37 -1.08 10.43 -1.63
N LEU A 38 -0.10 9.57 -1.32
CA LEU A 38 0.71 8.90 -2.34
C LEU A 38 -0.17 8.06 -3.27
N LEU A 39 -1.05 7.22 -2.70
CA LEU A 39 -2.01 6.43 -3.47
C LEU A 39 -2.96 7.28 -4.31
N ARG A 40 -3.41 8.43 -3.76
CA ARG A 40 -4.35 9.34 -4.44
C ARG A 40 -3.72 9.98 -5.67
N THR A 41 -2.43 10.32 -5.58
CA THR A 41 -1.65 10.95 -6.65
C THR A 41 -1.35 10.00 -7.80
N VAL A 42 -1.35 8.68 -7.55
CA VAL A 42 -1.10 7.69 -8.59
C VAL A 42 -2.33 7.48 -9.47
N GLN A 43 -2.18 7.64 -10.79
CA GLN A 43 -3.25 7.43 -11.77
C GLN A 43 -3.52 5.95 -12.12
N LEU A 44 -2.76 5.02 -11.56
CA LEU A 44 -2.96 3.58 -11.75
C LEU A 44 -4.30 3.13 -11.14
N SER A 45 -5.12 2.43 -11.91
CA SER A 45 -6.38 1.82 -11.44
C SER A 45 -6.12 0.55 -10.63
N ASN A 46 -5.13 -0.25 -11.02
CA ASN A 46 -4.71 -1.48 -10.35
C ASN A 46 -3.92 -1.19 -9.05
N LYS A 47 -4.63 -0.66 -8.05
CA LYS A 47 -4.08 -0.32 -6.73
C LYS A 47 -5.08 -0.61 -5.63
N ILE A 48 -4.57 -0.94 -4.44
CA ILE A 48 -5.38 -1.20 -3.25
C ILE A 48 -4.73 -0.60 -2.01
N TYR A 49 -5.57 -0.12 -1.10
CA TYR A 49 -5.18 0.24 0.27
C TYR A 49 -5.72 -0.81 1.23
N ILE A 50 -4.85 -1.33 2.08
CA ILE A 50 -5.14 -2.38 3.05
C ILE A 50 -4.81 -1.84 4.42
N ASP A 51 -5.83 -1.83 5.28
CA ASP A 51 -5.75 -1.39 6.66
C ASP A 51 -5.68 -2.61 7.58
N LEU A 52 -4.52 -2.89 8.15
CA LEU A 52 -4.29 -4.00 9.06
C LEU A 52 -4.91 -3.78 10.45
N GLU A 53 -5.49 -2.62 10.77
CA GLU A 53 -6.33 -2.49 11.97
C GLU A 53 -7.64 -3.29 11.80
N ARG A 54 -8.05 -3.58 10.56
CA ARG A 54 -9.24 -4.40 10.28
C ARG A 54 -8.92 -5.90 10.33
N MET A 55 -9.76 -6.67 11.02
CA MET A 55 -9.58 -8.11 11.22
C MET A 55 -9.58 -8.91 9.92
N ASP A 56 -10.49 -8.59 9.00
CA ASP A 56 -10.61 -9.24 7.69
C ASP A 56 -9.35 -9.07 6.84
N ASN A 57 -8.72 -7.89 6.90
CA ASN A 57 -7.47 -7.64 6.22
C ASN A 57 -6.31 -8.43 6.84
N ARG A 58 -6.21 -8.48 8.17
CA ARG A 58 -5.15 -9.26 8.85
C ARG A 58 -5.22 -10.73 8.49
N GLN A 59 -6.43 -11.30 8.46
CA GLN A 59 -6.62 -12.72 8.13
C GLN A 59 -5.98 -13.09 6.78
N ILE A 60 -6.08 -12.23 5.76
CA ILE A 60 -5.46 -12.46 4.46
C ILE A 60 -3.95 -12.63 4.57
N PHE A 61 -3.28 -11.84 5.41
CA PHE A 61 -1.81 -11.87 5.55
C PHE A 61 -1.32 -12.88 6.60
N MET A 62 -2.24 -13.54 7.31
CA MET A 62 -1.94 -14.65 8.23
C MET A 62 -1.97 -16.02 7.53
N GLU A 63 -2.44 -16.08 6.28
CA GLU A 63 -2.46 -17.30 5.48
C GLU A 63 -1.04 -17.87 5.29
N ALA A 64 -0.86 -19.14 5.67
CA ALA A 64 0.42 -19.83 5.49
C ALA A 64 0.73 -20.10 3.99
N ASN A 65 -0.31 -20.24 3.17
CA ASN A 65 -0.15 -20.44 1.74
C ASN A 65 -0.21 -19.09 1.00
N TYR A 66 0.93 -18.69 0.43
CA TYR A 66 1.04 -17.44 -0.33
C TYR A 66 0.08 -17.35 -1.53
N GLU A 67 -0.31 -18.48 -2.13
CA GLU A 67 -1.29 -18.50 -3.21
C GLU A 67 -2.68 -18.04 -2.76
N ASN A 68 -3.02 -18.27 -1.48
CA ASN A 68 -4.28 -17.78 -0.91
C ASN A 68 -4.25 -16.25 -0.76
N VAL A 69 -3.11 -15.68 -0.38
CA VAL A 69 -2.90 -14.22 -0.31
C VAL A 69 -3.09 -13.60 -1.70
N VAL A 70 -2.43 -14.16 -2.72
CA VAL A 70 -2.53 -13.70 -4.11
C VAL A 70 -3.98 -13.80 -4.60
N ARG A 71 -4.66 -14.90 -4.33
CA ARG A 71 -6.07 -15.10 -4.70
C ARG A 71 -7.00 -14.10 -4.03
N ALA A 72 -6.82 -13.84 -2.73
CA ALA A 72 -7.62 -12.87 -1.99
C ALA A 72 -7.42 -11.44 -2.53
N LEU A 73 -6.19 -11.08 -2.88
CA LEU A 73 -5.89 -9.79 -3.52
C LEU A 73 -6.50 -9.70 -4.93
N ASN A 74 -6.47 -10.78 -5.71
CA ASN A 74 -7.15 -10.84 -7.01
C ASN A 74 -8.66 -10.64 -6.89
N GLN A 75 -9.30 -11.30 -5.92
CA GLN A 75 -10.73 -11.15 -5.64
C GLN A 75 -11.10 -9.72 -5.22
N ARG A 76 -10.14 -8.96 -4.68
CA ARG A 76 -10.29 -7.54 -4.33
C ARG A 76 -9.95 -6.58 -5.48
N GLY A 77 -9.78 -7.10 -6.69
CA GLY A 77 -9.59 -6.31 -7.91
C GLY A 77 -8.14 -6.01 -8.27
N ILE A 78 -7.16 -6.60 -7.58
CA ILE A 78 -5.76 -6.52 -8.01
C ILE A 78 -5.50 -7.49 -9.16
N SER A 79 -4.75 -7.07 -10.15
CA SER A 79 -4.23 -7.92 -11.22
C SER A 79 -2.71 -7.99 -11.13
N PHE A 80 -2.15 -9.17 -10.87
CA PHE A 80 -0.68 -9.36 -10.89
C PHE A 80 -0.12 -9.53 -12.32
N LYS A 81 -0.97 -9.45 -13.36
CA LYS A 81 -0.54 -9.47 -14.77
C LYS A 81 0.01 -8.13 -15.24
N GLU A 82 -0.33 -7.07 -14.54
CA GLU A 82 0.11 -5.70 -14.81
C GLU A 82 0.73 -5.10 -13.54
N LYS A 83 1.27 -3.89 -13.65
CA LYS A 83 1.80 -3.19 -12.48
C LYS A 83 0.69 -3.02 -11.45
N ALA A 84 0.91 -3.47 -10.23
CA ALA A 84 0.00 -3.33 -9.11
C ALA A 84 0.65 -2.49 -8.00
N ILE A 85 -0.14 -1.67 -7.31
CA ILE A 85 0.30 -0.99 -6.09
C ILE A 85 -0.52 -1.46 -4.92
N ILE A 86 0.12 -2.13 -3.98
CA ILE A 86 -0.49 -2.60 -2.74
C ILE A 86 0.09 -1.76 -1.62
N ALA A 87 -0.74 -0.90 -1.02
CA ALA A 87 -0.38 -0.16 0.18
C ALA A 87 -0.94 -0.88 1.40
N VAL A 88 -0.08 -1.11 2.38
CA VAL A 88 -0.43 -1.76 3.64
C VAL A 88 -0.12 -0.78 4.76
N ASP A 89 -1.11 -0.53 5.62
CA ASP A 89 -1.03 0.38 6.77
C ASP A 89 -1.40 -0.38 8.04
N GLU A 90 -0.79 -0.03 9.16
CA GLU A 90 -0.96 -0.67 10.48
C GLU A 90 -1.49 0.29 11.55
#